data_AF-A0A842SNT6-F1
#
_entry.id   AF-A0A842SNT6-F1
#
_cell.length_a   1.000
_cell.length_b   1.000
_cell.length_c   1.000
_cell.angle_alpha   90.00
_cell.angle_beta   90.00
_cell.angle_gamma   90.00
#
_symmetry.space_group_name_H-M   'P 1'
#
loop_
_entity.id
_entity.type
_entity.pdbx_description
1 polymer ?
#
loop_
_entity_poly.entity_id
_entity_poly.type
_entity_poly.pdbx_seq_one_letter_code
_entity_poly.pdbx_strand_id
1 'polypeptide(L)'
;MIYRLHSIVLQFPFILSNTFVLVEVDISANLVLRFFLEIAAFSGYFYWGWSIHTGNGRYFWSIGLFLFIAVLWGAFRVPGDPSSGGRVFIAVPGIVRLFIEVSVFAGSVFVIYQSGKENYAYLLGVLVLFHYIVGYRRVLWLLEQ
;
A
#
# COMPACT_ATOMS: atom_id res chain seq x y z
N MET A 1 -15.95 -2.83 -36.93
CA MET A 1 -16.96 -3.90 -36.78
C MET A 1 -16.72 -4.58 -35.44
N ILE A 2 -17.53 -4.25 -34.42
CA ILE A 2 -17.91 -5.03 -33.21
C ILE A 2 -18.70 -4.03 -32.33
N TYR A 3 -19.88 -3.64 -32.80
CA TYR A 3 -20.92 -2.96 -32.00
C TYR A 3 -21.96 -4.02 -31.61
N ARG A 4 -21.54 -5.06 -30.87
CA ARG A 4 -22.43 -6.19 -30.54
C ARG A 4 -22.23 -6.74 -29.14
N LEU A 5 -22.25 -5.86 -28.14
CA LEU A 5 -22.29 -6.21 -26.71
C LEU A 5 -23.36 -5.43 -25.92
N HIS A 6 -24.30 -4.74 -26.58
CA HIS A 6 -25.36 -3.98 -25.88
C HIS A 6 -26.59 -4.80 -25.47
N SER A 7 -26.68 -6.09 -25.78
CA SER A 7 -27.95 -6.85 -25.62
C SER A 7 -27.95 -7.95 -24.55
N ILE A 8 -26.92 -8.10 -23.72
CA ILE A 8 -26.91 -9.06 -22.59
C ILE A 8 -27.03 -8.35 -21.21
N VAL A 9 -27.08 -7.01 -21.18
CA VAL A 9 -27.09 -6.24 -19.92
C VAL A 9 -28.48 -6.13 -19.27
N LEU A 10 -29.56 -6.54 -19.96
CA LEU A 10 -30.94 -6.24 -19.53
C LEU A 10 -31.67 -7.36 -18.76
N GLN A 11 -30.99 -8.39 -18.26
CA GLN A 11 -31.66 -9.48 -17.52
C GLN A 11 -31.30 -9.65 -16.03
N PHE A 12 -30.35 -8.91 -15.45
CA PHE A 12 -30.03 -9.06 -14.02
C PHE A 12 -29.62 -7.75 -13.30
N PRO A 13 -30.51 -6.74 -13.20
CA PRO A 13 -30.19 -5.50 -12.49
C PRO A 13 -29.95 -5.70 -10.97
N PHE A 14 -30.53 -6.74 -10.35
CA PHE A 14 -30.45 -6.97 -8.90
C PHE A 14 -29.14 -7.62 -8.42
N ILE A 15 -28.49 -8.46 -9.25
CA ILE A 15 -27.23 -9.13 -8.88
C ILE A 15 -26.06 -8.16 -9.07
N LEU A 16 -26.09 -7.36 -10.14
CA LEU A 16 -25.06 -6.37 -10.46
C LEU A 16 -24.97 -5.27 -9.39
N SER A 17 -26.11 -4.80 -8.86
CA SER A 17 -26.10 -3.76 -7.82
C SER A 17 -25.39 -4.23 -6.55
N ASN A 18 -25.66 -5.46 -6.10
CA ASN A 18 -25.03 -5.99 -4.90
C ASN A 18 -23.54 -6.25 -5.15
N THR A 19 -23.15 -6.92 -6.23
CA THR A 19 -21.73 -7.16 -6.52
C THR A 19 -20.93 -5.86 -6.69
N PHE A 20 -21.53 -4.83 -7.28
CA PHE A 20 -20.90 -3.52 -7.44
C PHE A 20 -20.68 -2.84 -6.08
N VAL A 21 -21.71 -2.83 -5.22
CA VAL A 21 -21.63 -2.26 -3.86
C VAL A 21 -20.57 -2.97 -3.03
N LEU A 22 -20.52 -4.31 -3.07
CA LEU A 22 -19.53 -5.07 -2.30
C LEU A 22 -18.10 -4.77 -2.78
N VAL A 23 -17.87 -4.66 -4.09
CA VAL A 23 -16.57 -4.28 -4.65
C VAL A 23 -16.16 -2.86 -4.26
N GLU A 24 -17.08 -1.91 -4.28
CA GLU A 24 -16.81 -0.52 -3.89
C GLU A 24 -16.46 -0.40 -2.40
N VAL A 25 -17.15 -1.14 -1.54
CA VAL A 25 -16.88 -1.23 -0.10
C VAL A 25 -15.52 -1.85 0.16
N ASP A 26 -15.19 -2.96 -0.50
CA ASP A 26 -13.89 -3.64 -0.35
C ASP A 26 -12.72 -2.73 -0.75
N ILE A 27 -12.84 -2.01 -1.87
CA ILE A 27 -11.81 -1.08 -2.34
C ILE A 27 -11.64 0.09 -1.35
N SER A 28 -12.74 0.68 -0.88
CA SER A 28 -12.72 1.84 0.01
C SER A 28 -12.17 1.48 1.39
N ALA A 29 -12.60 0.36 1.98
CA ALA A 29 -12.10 -0.12 3.26
C ALA A 29 -10.60 -0.46 3.20
N ASN A 30 -10.15 -1.10 2.11
CA ASN A 30 -8.75 -1.46 1.95
C ASN A 30 -7.84 -0.23 1.78
N LEU A 31 -8.32 0.83 1.15
CA LEU A 31 -7.59 2.10 1.06
C LEU A 31 -7.45 2.78 2.43
N VAL A 32 -8.51 2.77 3.23
CA VAL A 32 -8.48 3.31 4.60
C VAL A 32 -7.49 2.52 5.46
N LEU A 33 -7.55 1.19 5.40
CA LEU A 33 -6.59 0.33 6.09
C LEU A 33 -5.16 0.65 5.64
N ARG A 34 -4.93 0.71 4.32
CA ARG A 34 -3.62 1.06 3.74
C ARG A 34 -3.10 2.38 4.27
N PHE A 35 -3.93 3.41 4.36
CA PHE A 35 -3.54 4.71 4.89
C PHE A 35 -3.02 4.62 6.34
N PHE A 36 -3.69 3.87 7.22
CA PHE A 36 -3.21 3.64 8.57
C PHE A 36 -1.92 2.82 8.60
N LEU A 37 -1.79 1.83 7.72
CA LEU A 37 -0.57 1.05 7.58
C LEU A 37 0.60 1.92 7.11
N GLU A 38 0.38 2.86 6.20
CA GLU A 38 1.41 3.80 5.74
C GLU A 38 1.93 4.68 6.88
N ILE A 39 1.03 5.25 7.69
CA ILE A 39 1.40 6.04 8.87
C ILE A 39 2.19 5.19 9.88
N ALA A 40 1.70 3.98 10.18
CA ALA A 40 2.38 3.07 11.08
C ALA A 40 3.76 2.68 10.55
N ALA A 41 3.86 2.42 9.25
CA ALA A 41 5.09 2.02 8.61
C ALA A 41 6.16 3.10 8.71
N PHE A 42 5.81 4.34 8.35
CA PHE A 42 6.73 5.49 8.42
C PHE A 42 7.12 5.84 9.85
N SER A 43 6.19 5.71 10.79
CA SER A 43 6.46 5.87 12.22
C SER A 43 7.47 4.83 12.71
N GLY A 44 7.39 3.59 12.22
CA GLY A 44 8.36 2.53 12.51
C GLY A 44 9.77 2.88 12.08
N TYR A 45 9.96 3.38 10.85
CA TYR A 45 11.26 3.81 10.34
C TYR A 45 11.83 5.01 11.12
N PHE A 46 10.98 6.00 11.42
CA PHE A 46 11.38 7.14 12.23
C PHE A 46 11.84 6.70 13.63
N TYR A 47 11.03 5.86 14.29
CA TYR A 47 11.34 5.35 15.63
C TYR A 47 12.61 4.51 15.65
N TRP A 48 12.80 3.64 14.66
CA TRP A 48 14.01 2.84 14.59
C TRP A 48 15.25 3.72 14.45
N GLY A 49 15.24 4.68 13.53
CA GLY A 49 16.33 5.66 13.36
C GLY A 49 16.67 6.41 14.66
N TRP A 50 15.67 6.70 15.48
CA TRP A 50 15.84 7.30 16.81
C TRP A 50 16.48 6.33 17.81
N SER A 51 16.03 5.07 17.79
CA SER A 51 16.40 4.04 18.78
C SER A 51 17.85 3.55 18.64
N ILE A 52 18.38 3.46 17.41
CA ILE A 52 19.69 2.84 17.16
C ILE A 52 20.89 3.81 17.28
N HIS A 53 20.63 5.11 17.49
CA HIS A 53 21.69 6.12 17.61
C HIS A 53 21.66 6.79 19.00
N THR A 54 22.74 7.46 19.36
CA THR A 54 22.81 8.35 20.55
C THR A 54 23.30 9.74 20.13
N GLY A 55 23.02 10.76 20.94
CA GLY A 55 23.36 12.15 20.64
C GLY A 55 22.65 12.71 19.40
N ASN A 56 23.30 13.65 18.70
CA ASN A 56 22.70 14.38 17.57
C ASN A 56 22.42 13.49 16.34
N GLY A 57 23.09 12.35 16.22
CA GLY A 57 22.88 11.40 15.11
C GLY A 57 21.43 10.90 15.03
N ARG A 58 20.70 10.85 16.16
CA ARG A 58 19.30 10.43 16.20
C ARG A 58 18.41 11.24 15.26
N TYR A 59 18.56 12.56 15.24
CA TYR A 59 17.73 13.44 14.41
C TYR A 59 17.97 13.18 12.93
N PHE A 60 19.25 13.09 12.55
CA PHE A 60 19.64 12.83 11.17
C PHE A 60 19.05 11.51 10.66
N TRP A 61 19.19 10.42 11.41
CA TRP A 61 18.68 9.11 10.98
C TRP A 61 17.17 8.99 11.04
N SER A 62 16.51 9.54 12.06
CA SER A 62 15.05 9.46 12.17
C SER A 62 14.36 10.22 11.04
N ILE A 63 14.77 11.48 10.83
CA ILE A 63 14.20 12.34 9.78
C ILE A 63 14.64 11.83 8.40
N GLY A 64 15.92 11.49 8.24
CA GLY A 64 16.47 11.00 6.98
C GLY A 64 15.77 9.73 6.49
N LEU A 65 15.60 8.72 7.36
CA LEU A 65 14.89 7.49 7.01
C LEU A 65 13.41 7.75 6.71
N PHE A 66 12.72 8.54 7.54
CA PHE A 66 11.32 8.90 7.29
C PHE A 66 11.14 9.54 5.90
N LEU A 67 11.96 10.55 5.58
CA LEU A 67 11.88 11.26 4.30
C LEU A 67 12.27 10.35 3.13
N PHE A 68 13.32 9.54 3.28
CA PHE A 68 13.76 8.62 2.24
C PHE A 68 12.65 7.61 1.89
N ILE A 69 12.03 7.00 2.89
CA ILE A 69 10.92 6.06 2.68
C ILE A 69 9.69 6.77 2.11
N ALA A 70 9.37 7.98 2.58
CA ALA A 70 8.26 8.77 2.04
C ALA A 70 8.46 9.10 0.55
N VAL A 71 9.69 9.43 0.14
CA VAL A 71 10.03 9.66 -1.27
C VAL A 71 9.91 8.37 -2.08
N LEU A 72 10.49 7.26 -1.61
CA LEU A 72 10.35 5.95 -2.29
C LEU A 72 8.88 5.56 -2.47
N TRP A 73 8.05 5.80 -1.45
CA TRP A 73 6.63 5.49 -1.48
C TRP A 73 5.83 6.44 -2.39
N GLY A 74 6.11 7.74 -2.34
CA GLY A 74 5.33 8.77 -3.03
C GLY A 74 5.72 8.99 -4.49
N ALA A 75 7.01 8.88 -4.82
CA ALA A 75 7.55 9.26 -6.11
C ALA A 75 7.28 8.21 -7.21
N PHE A 76 7.49 6.93 -6.89
CA PHE A 76 7.44 5.83 -7.86
C PHE A 76 6.03 5.24 -7.94
N ARG A 77 5.32 5.49 -9.05
CA ARG A 77 3.92 5.09 -9.21
C ARG A 77 3.62 4.51 -10.58
N VAL A 78 2.60 3.68 -10.65
CA VAL A 78 2.09 3.12 -11.89
C VAL A 78 1.06 4.07 -12.49
N PRO A 79 1.17 4.45 -13.78
CA PRO A 79 0.14 5.21 -14.45
C PRO A 79 -1.23 4.55 -14.35
N GLY A 80 -2.26 5.34 -14.02
CA GLY A 80 -3.63 4.83 -13.89
C GLY A 80 -3.96 4.12 -12.57
N ASP A 81 -3.03 4.03 -11.61
CA ASP A 81 -3.30 3.47 -10.28
C ASP A 81 -4.36 4.32 -9.54
N PRO A 82 -5.55 3.78 -9.23
CA PRO A 82 -6.60 4.52 -8.53
C PRO A 82 -6.16 5.02 -7.16
N SER A 83 -5.26 4.30 -6.48
CA SER A 83 -4.75 4.69 -5.15
C SER A 83 -3.87 5.94 -5.18
N SER A 84 -3.43 6.38 -6.36
CA SER A 84 -2.58 7.57 -6.52
C SER A 84 -3.34 8.85 -6.86
N GLY A 85 -4.67 8.76 -7.04
CA GLY A 85 -5.47 9.86 -7.61
C GLY A 85 -4.99 10.27 -9.01
N GLY A 86 -4.37 9.34 -9.74
CA GLY A 86 -3.87 9.55 -11.10
C GLY A 86 -2.57 10.36 -11.21
N ARG A 87 -1.96 10.77 -10.09
CA ARG A 87 -0.74 11.58 -10.09
C ARG A 87 0.51 10.71 -10.02
N VAL A 88 1.33 10.78 -11.07
CA VAL A 88 2.60 10.07 -11.20
C VAL A 88 3.74 11.09 -11.29
N PHE A 89 4.76 10.93 -10.45
CA PHE A 89 5.99 11.71 -10.53
C PHE A 89 7.07 10.94 -11.30
N ILE A 90 7.33 9.69 -10.92
CA ILE A 90 8.19 8.75 -11.64
C ILE A 90 7.35 7.52 -12.00
N ALA A 91 7.14 7.31 -13.30
CA ALA A 91 6.39 6.15 -13.80
C ALA A 91 7.24 4.88 -13.68
N VAL A 92 6.68 3.82 -13.11
CA VAL A 92 7.32 2.50 -13.01
C VAL A 92 6.35 1.37 -13.41
N PRO A 93 6.86 0.22 -13.88
CA PRO A 93 6.05 -0.99 -14.10
C PRO A 93 5.40 -1.46 -12.80
N GLY A 94 4.28 -2.17 -12.91
CA GLY A 94 3.51 -2.54 -11.72
C GLY A 94 4.22 -3.53 -10.81
N ILE A 95 5.05 -4.42 -11.36
CA ILE A 95 5.94 -5.29 -10.57
C ILE A 95 6.94 -4.50 -9.73
N VAL A 96 7.49 -3.41 -10.26
CA VAL A 96 8.44 -2.54 -9.54
C VAL A 96 7.71 -1.82 -8.41
N ARG A 97 6.50 -1.32 -8.68
CA ARG A 97 5.67 -0.71 -7.63
C ARG A 97 5.35 -1.71 -6.52
N LEU A 98 4.97 -2.94 -6.88
CA LEU A 98 4.67 -3.98 -5.90
C LEU A 98 5.90 -4.32 -5.04
N PHE A 99 7.08 -4.42 -5.65
CA PHE A 99 8.33 -4.65 -4.92
C PHE A 99 8.64 -3.52 -3.92
N ILE A 100 8.45 -2.26 -4.33
CA ILE A 100 8.59 -1.10 -3.42
C ILE A 100 7.59 -1.20 -2.27
N GLU A 101 6.33 -1.49 -2.55
CA GLU A 101 5.28 -1.58 -1.53
C GLU A 101 5.59 -2.66 -0.49
N VAL A 102 5.92 -3.88 -0.96
CA VAL A 102 6.29 -4.99 -0.08
C VAL A 102 7.56 -4.68 0.71
N SER A 103 8.57 -4.09 0.07
CA SER A 103 9.84 -3.75 0.75
C SER A 103 9.66 -2.72 1.85
N VAL A 104 8.81 -1.71 1.64
CA VAL A 104 8.53 -0.68 2.65
C VAL A 104 7.75 -1.26 3.83
N PHE A 105 6.73 -2.09 3.58
CA PHE A 105 5.97 -2.69 4.68
C PHE A 105 6.78 -3.76 5.43
N ALA A 106 7.42 -4.68 4.71
CA ALA A 106 8.24 -5.72 5.32
C ALA A 106 9.44 -5.11 6.08
N GLY A 107 10.08 -4.09 5.50
CA GLY A 107 11.15 -3.36 6.16
C GLY A 107 10.66 -2.65 7.42
N SER A 108 9.44 -2.08 7.43
CA SER A 108 8.88 -1.48 8.63
C SER A 108 8.63 -2.51 9.74
N VAL A 109 8.05 -3.67 9.40
CA VAL A 109 7.88 -4.79 10.34
C VAL A 109 9.24 -5.20 10.93
N PHE A 110 10.26 -5.33 10.08
CA PHE A 110 11.61 -5.69 10.50
C PHE A 110 12.23 -4.67 11.45
N VAL A 111 12.17 -3.37 11.15
CA VAL A 111 12.79 -2.35 12.01
C VAL A 111 12.06 -2.17 13.34
N ILE A 112 10.73 -2.32 13.37
CA ILE A 112 9.95 -2.32 14.62
C ILE A 112 10.33 -3.53 15.48
N TYR A 113 10.45 -4.71 14.87
CA TYR A 113 10.90 -5.92 15.56
C TYR A 113 12.29 -5.72 16.17
N GLN A 114 13.25 -5.23 15.37
CA GLN A 114 14.61 -4.92 15.81
C GLN A 114 14.68 -3.86 16.92
N SER A 115 13.64 -3.03 17.06
CA SER A 115 13.54 -2.06 18.15
C SER A 115 13.02 -2.67 19.47
N GLY A 116 12.86 -4.00 19.54
CA GLY A 116 12.32 -4.71 20.71
C GLY A 116 10.81 -4.55 20.88
N LYS A 117 10.08 -4.21 19.81
CA LYS A 117 8.64 -3.91 19.80
C LYS A 117 7.85 -5.02 19.08
N GLU A 118 8.12 -6.27 19.44
CA GLU A 118 7.64 -7.46 18.72
C GLU A 118 6.12 -7.49 18.54
N ASN A 119 5.34 -7.21 19.59
CA ASN A 119 3.87 -7.19 19.51
C ASN A 119 3.36 -6.24 18.42
N TYR A 120 3.98 -5.07 18.28
CA TYR A 120 3.61 -4.10 17.25
C TYR A 120 4.09 -4.53 15.86
N ALA A 121 5.25 -5.19 15.77
CA ALA A 121 5.72 -5.76 14.52
C ALA A 121 4.79 -6.87 14.01
N TYR A 122 4.36 -7.78 14.88
CA TYR A 122 3.40 -8.83 14.54
C TYR A 122 2.04 -8.27 14.14
N LEU A 123 1.52 -7.30 14.91
CA LEU A 123 0.27 -6.63 14.58
C LEU A 123 0.34 -5.96 13.20
N LEU A 124 1.40 -5.19 12.93
CA LEU A 124 1.62 -4.56 11.63
C LEU A 124 1.71 -5.61 10.51
N GLY A 125 2.48 -6.67 10.71
CA GLY A 125 2.66 -7.74 9.73
C GLY A 125 1.34 -8.44 9.38
N VAL A 126 0.52 -8.78 10.39
CA VAL A 126 -0.80 -9.39 10.17
C VAL A 126 -1.72 -8.45 9.39
N LEU A 127 -1.75 -7.17 9.75
CA LEU A 127 -2.59 -6.19 9.04
C LEU A 127 -2.12 -5.95 7.61
N VAL A 128 -0.80 -5.97 7.34
CA VAL A 128 -0.23 -5.90 6.00
C VAL A 128 -0.63 -7.12 5.17
N LEU A 129 -0.57 -8.33 5.74
CA LEU A 129 -1.03 -9.53 5.04
C LEU A 129 -2.53 -9.45 4.73
N PHE A 130 -3.34 -9.03 5.70
CA PHE A 130 -4.77 -8.82 5.50
C PHE A 130 -5.05 -7.79 4.39
N HIS A 131 -4.31 -6.68 4.38
CA HIS A 131 -4.37 -5.67 3.31
C HIS A 131 -4.10 -6.27 1.91
N TYR A 132 -3.09 -7.13 1.77
CA TYR A 132 -2.82 -7.79 0.49
C TYR A 132 -3.88 -8.82 0.10
N ILE A 133 -4.44 -9.54 1.08
CA ILE A 133 -5.51 -10.52 0.84
C ILE A 133 -6.77 -9.81 0.34
N VAL A 134 -7.21 -8.75 1.02
CA VAL A 134 -8.39 -7.96 0.60
C VAL A 134 -8.10 -7.23 -0.71
N GLY A 135 -6.88 -6.71 -0.87
CA GLY A 135 -6.43 -5.98 -2.05
C GLY A 135 -5.96 -6.83 -3.24
N TYR A 136 -6.22 -8.15 -3.26
CA TYR A 136 -5.60 -9.07 -4.23
C TYR A 136 -5.85 -8.68 -5.69
N ARG A 137 -7.02 -8.10 -6.01
CA ARG A 137 -7.35 -7.63 -7.36
C ARG A 137 -6.39 -6.55 -7.85
N ARG A 138 -6.00 -5.62 -6.97
CA ARG A 138 -5.01 -4.59 -7.30
C ARG A 138 -3.62 -5.20 -7.48
N VAL A 139 -3.27 -6.21 -6.67
CA VAL A 139 -2.00 -6.94 -6.83
C VAL A 139 -1.93 -7.61 -8.20
N LEU A 140 -2.98 -8.33 -8.61
CA LEU A 140 -3.05 -8.95 -9.93
C LEU A 140 -2.97 -7.90 -11.04
N TRP A 141 -3.71 -6.80 -10.92
CA TRP A 141 -3.62 -5.70 -11.87
C TRP A 141 -2.20 -5.14 -12.00
N LEU A 142 -1.48 -4.94 -10.88
CA LEU A 142 -0.08 -4.48 -10.90
C LEU A 142 0.86 -5.47 -11.62
N LEU A 143 0.56 -6.77 -11.58
CA LEU A 143 1.36 -7.77 -12.30
C LEU A 143 1.12 -7.76 -13.81
N GLU A 144 0.00 -7.17 -14.25
CA GLU A 144 -0.39 -7.04 -15.66
C GLU A 144 0.06 -5.71 -16.29
N GLN A 145 0.56 -4.74 -15.51
CA GLN A 145 1.07 -3.44 -15.97
C GLN A 145 2.56 -3.45 -16.28
#